data_AF-A0A350NR11-F1
#
_entry.id   AF-A0A350NR11-F1
#
_cell.length_a   1.000
_cell.length_b   1.000
_cell.length_c   1.000
_cell.angle_alpha   90.00
_cell.angle_beta   90.00
_cell.angle_gamma   90.00
#
_symmetry.space_group_name_H-M   'P 1'
#
loop_
_entity.id
_entity.type
_entity.pdbx_description
1 polymer ?
#
loop_
_entity_poly.entity_id
_entity_poly.type
_entity_poly.pdbx_seq_one_letter_code
_entity_poly.pdbx_strand_id
1 'polypeptide(L)'
;MREGDYQGSLLWVLDATVTPMGRRLIRKWVEQPLINQAEICKRHAAVEALATDNQARGDLRMALDGVYDLERLAGRIAAASANARDLNALQLTLSRLPSVISILG
;
A
#
# COMPACT_ATOMS: atom_id res chain seq x y z
N MET A 1 18.59 1.56 -7.73
CA MET A 1 18.79 2.68 -6.77
C MET A 1 18.72 2.11 -5.37
N ARG A 2 19.78 2.27 -4.56
CA ARG A 2 19.89 1.73 -3.19
C ARG A 2 19.22 2.69 -2.20
N GLU A 3 18.89 2.20 -1.00
CA GLU A 3 18.13 2.92 0.05
C GLU A 3 18.70 4.29 0.49
N GLY A 4 19.94 4.63 0.12
CA GLY A 4 20.55 5.95 0.38
C GLY A 4 20.27 7.05 -0.65
N ASP A 5 19.71 6.74 -1.83
CA ASP A 5 19.57 7.70 -2.95
C ASP A 5 18.39 8.68 -2.82
N TYR A 6 17.53 8.53 -1.80
CA TYR A 6 16.27 9.29 -1.73
C TYR A 6 16.24 10.38 -0.66
N GLN A 7 17.20 10.42 0.28
CA GLN A 7 17.18 11.45 1.33
C GLN A 7 17.18 12.86 0.70
N GLY A 8 16.24 13.69 1.14
CA GLY A 8 16.04 15.03 0.58
C GLY A 8 15.20 15.11 -0.71
N SER A 9 14.77 13.98 -1.28
CA SER A 9 13.86 13.96 -2.44
C SER A 9 12.39 14.14 -2.04
N LEU A 10 11.54 14.57 -2.98
CA LEU A 10 10.09 14.63 -2.78
C LEU A 10 9.51 13.26 -2.38
N LEU A 11 9.99 12.18 -3.00
CA LEU A 11 9.53 10.84 -2.69
C LEU A 11 9.85 10.45 -1.23
N TRP A 12 11.01 10.86 -0.71
CA TRP A 12 11.37 10.63 0.69
C TRP A 12 10.47 11.38 1.66
N VAL A 13 10.05 12.60 1.33
CA VAL A 13 9.10 13.36 2.15
C VAL A 13 7.69 12.74 2.10
N LEU A 14 7.26 12.25 0.93
CA LEU A 14 5.90 11.73 0.74
C LEU A 14 5.71 10.28 1.19
N ASP A 15 6.73 9.43 1.10
CA ASP A 15 6.59 8.00 1.42
C ASP A 15 6.53 7.74 2.94
N ALA A 16 5.31 7.81 3.47
CA ALA A 16 4.97 7.35 4.82
C ALA A 16 4.17 6.04 4.83
N THR A 17 4.30 5.23 3.77
CA THR A 17 3.55 3.99 3.60
C THR A 17 4.06 2.89 4.54
N VAL A 18 3.16 2.03 5.02
CA VAL A 18 3.48 0.94 5.97
C VAL A 18 3.64 -0.42 5.28
N THR A 19 3.49 -0.48 3.95
CA THR A 19 3.55 -1.73 3.20
C THR A 19 4.48 -1.62 1.98
N PRO A 20 5.17 -2.71 1.58
CA PRO A 20 6.05 -2.67 0.41
C PRO A 20 5.32 -2.35 -0.90
N MET A 21 4.08 -2.82 -1.07
CA MET A 21 3.27 -2.49 -2.25
C MET A 21 2.81 -1.03 -2.23
N GLY A 22 2.52 -0.45 -1.05
CA GLY A 22 2.22 0.97 -0.90
C GLY A 22 3.40 1.85 -1.33
N ARG A 23 4.62 1.50 -0.89
CA ARG A 23 5.86 2.19 -1.28
C ARG A 23 6.08 2.20 -2.80
N ARG A 24 5.78 1.09 -3.47
CA ARG A 24 5.85 1.03 -4.94
C ARG A 24 4.79 1.88 -5.60
N LEU A 25 3.58 1.89 -5.06
CA LEU A 25 2.46 2.65 -5.61
C LEU A 25 2.72 4.16 -5.52
N ILE A 26 3.16 4.68 -4.37
CA ILE A 26 3.43 6.12 -4.22
C ILE A 26 4.57 6.58 -5.12
N ARG A 27 5.63 5.78 -5.25
CA ARG A 27 6.70 6.01 -6.22
C ARG A 27 6.15 6.12 -7.64
N LYS A 28 5.34 5.15 -8.07
CA LYS A 28 4.71 5.17 -9.39
C LYS A 28 3.86 6.43 -9.58
N TRP A 29 3.11 6.87 -8.57
CA TRP A 29 2.29 8.08 -8.67
C TRP A 29 3.11 9.36 -8.84
N VAL A 30 4.27 9.44 -8.18
CA VAL A 30 5.20 10.57 -8.33
C VAL A 30 5.87 10.55 -9.71
N GLU A 31 6.29 9.37 -10.17
CA GLU A 31 6.97 9.20 -11.47
C GLU A 31 6.00 9.31 -12.66
N GLN A 32 4.72 8.99 -12.46
CA GLN A 32 3.68 8.94 -13.49
C GLN A 32 2.41 9.68 -13.02
N PRO A 33 2.41 11.03 -13.07
CA PRO A 33 1.25 11.82 -12.68
C PRO A 33 0.03 11.52 -13.56
N LEU A 34 -1.16 11.63 -12.96
CA LEU A 34 -2.41 11.52 -13.71
C LEU A 34 -2.66 12.80 -14.52
N ILE A 35 -3.24 12.63 -15.70
CA ILE A 35 -3.75 13.73 -16.54
C ILE A 35 -5.28 13.72 -16.65
N ASN A 36 -5.93 12.66 -16.18
CA ASN A 36 -7.38 12.53 -16.19
C ASN A 36 -7.97 13.16 -14.92
N GLN A 37 -8.82 14.18 -15.09
CA GLN A 37 -9.42 14.92 -13.99
C GLN A 37 -10.26 14.03 -13.06
N ALA A 38 -11.04 13.09 -13.58
CA ALA A 38 -11.90 12.24 -12.76
C ALA A 38 -11.06 11.33 -11.84
N GLU A 39 -9.96 10.77 -12.34
CA GLU A 39 -9.05 9.96 -11.54
C GLU A 39 -8.30 10.79 -10.49
N ILE A 40 -7.96 12.04 -10.80
CA ILE A 40 -7.37 12.98 -9.84
C ILE A 40 -8.37 13.25 -8.71
N CYS A 41 -9.60 13.65 -9.04
CA CYS A 41 -10.66 13.90 -8.06
C CYS A 41 -10.95 12.67 -7.18
N LYS A 42 -10.95 11.47 -7.77
CA LYS A 42 -11.13 10.22 -7.02
C LYS A 42 -10.01 10.00 -5.99
N ARG A 43 -8.75 10.27 -6.32
CA ARG A 43 -7.64 10.21 -5.35
C ARG A 43 -7.79 11.25 -4.25
N HIS A 44 -8.18 12.47 -4.60
CA HIS A 44 -8.41 13.54 -3.61
C HIS A 44 -9.53 13.19 -2.63
N ALA A 45 -10.66 12.65 -3.11
CA ALA A 45 -11.76 12.20 -2.26
C ALA A 45 -11.32 11.10 -1.28
N ALA A 46 -10.51 10.13 -1.74
CA ALA A 46 -9.97 9.08 -0.88
C ALA A 46 -9.01 9.64 0.19
N VAL A 47 -8.18 10.63 -0.17
CA VAL A 47 -7.31 11.33 0.78
C VAL A 47 -8.14 12.12 1.79
N GLU A 48 -9.16 12.85 1.35
CA GLU A 48 -10.04 13.65 2.20
C GLU A 48 -10.78 12.78 3.23
N ALA A 49 -11.31 11.63 2.83
CA ALA A 49 -11.96 10.68 3.72
C ALA A 49 -11.05 10.24 4.88
N LEU A 50 -9.78 9.95 4.62
CA LEU A 50 -8.81 9.56 5.65
C LEU A 50 -8.15 10.76 6.35
N ALA A 51 -8.15 11.94 5.73
CA ALA A 51 -7.62 13.16 6.34
C ALA A 51 -8.56 13.67 7.45
N THR A 52 -9.88 13.54 7.22
CA THR A 52 -10.93 13.99 8.13
C THR A 52 -11.22 13.02 9.27
N ASP A 53 -10.99 11.72 9.08
CA ASP A 53 -11.11 10.70 10.14
C ASP A 53 -9.74 10.20 10.62
N ASN A 54 -9.21 10.85 11.66
CA ASN A 54 -7.92 10.49 12.25
C ASN A 54 -7.91 9.10 12.89
N GLN A 55 -9.06 8.67 13.46
CA GLN A 55 -9.16 7.38 14.14
C GLN A 55 -9.13 6.26 13.10
N ALA A 56 -9.98 6.32 12.08
CA ALA A 56 -9.99 5.36 10.98
C ALA A 56 -8.63 5.31 10.26
N ARG A 57 -7.98 6.47 10.06
CA ARG A 57 -6.63 6.50 9.48
C ARG A 57 -5.59 5.78 10.35
N GLY A 58 -5.64 5.98 11.67
CA GLY A 58 -4.76 5.31 12.63
C GLY A 58 -4.97 3.79 12.62
N ASP A 59 -6.21 3.36 12.75
CA ASP A 59 -6.60 1.96 12.77
C ASP A 59 -6.24 1.26 11.46
N LEU A 60 -6.48 1.91 10.33
CA LEU A 60 -6.13 1.39 9.01
C LEU A 60 -4.61 1.18 8.87
N ARG A 61 -3.80 2.13 9.36
CA ARG A 61 -2.33 1.99 9.35
C ARG A 61 -1.89 0.79 10.19
N MET A 62 -2.48 0.59 11.37
CA MET A 62 -2.17 -0.56 12.22
C MET A 62 -2.61 -1.89 11.59
N ALA A 63 -3.80 -1.93 10.99
CA ALA A 63 -4.31 -3.12 10.31
C ALA A 63 -3.46 -3.51 9.09
N LEU A 64 -2.95 -2.51 8.36
CA LEU A 64 -2.05 -2.70 7.22
C LEU A 64 -0.60 -3.00 7.61
N ASP A 65 -0.19 -2.70 8.84
CA ASP A 65 1.16 -3.04 9.30
C ASP A 65 1.35 -4.56 9.32
N GLY A 66 2.47 -5.04 8.79
CA GLY A 66 2.72 -6.47 8.61
C GLY A 66 1.90 -7.15 7.50
N VAL A 67 1.12 -6.42 6.69
CA VAL A 67 0.54 -6.94 5.45
C VAL A 67 1.67 -7.11 4.42
N TYR A 68 1.83 -8.34 3.93
CA TYR A 68 2.84 -8.62 2.92
C TYR A 68 2.40 -8.15 1.54
N ASP A 69 3.38 -8.10 0.66
CA ASP A 69 3.21 -7.72 -0.73
C ASP A 69 2.39 -8.75 -1.53
N LEU A 70 1.07 -8.58 -1.51
CA LEU A 70 0.11 -9.46 -2.18
C LEU A 70 0.33 -9.54 -3.69
N GLU A 71 0.65 -8.43 -4.34
CA GLU A 71 0.88 -8.38 -5.79
C GLU A 71 2.04 -9.30 -6.18
N ARG A 72 3.14 -9.24 -5.42
CA ARG A 72 4.30 -10.10 -5.65
C ARG A 72 4.04 -11.55 -5.29
N LEU A 73 3.32 -11.81 -4.19
CA LEU A 73 2.94 -13.17 -3.78
C LEU A 73 2.04 -13.82 -4.83
N ALA A 74 1.01 -13.11 -5.31
CA ALA A 74 0.11 -13.57 -6.35
C ALA A 74 0.86 -13.87 -7.65
N GLY A 75 1.80 -13.01 -8.06
CA GLY A 75 2.64 -13.24 -9.24
C GLY A 75 3.47 -14.52 -9.12
N ARG A 76 4.06 -14.80 -7.96
CA ARG A 76 4.84 -16.04 -7.74
C ARG A 76 3.98 -17.29 -7.76
N ILE A 77 2.76 -17.22 -7.20
CA ILE A 77 1.80 -18.33 -7.21
C ILE A 77 1.34 -18.62 -8.64
N ALA A 78 0.95 -17.58 -9.40
CA ALA A 78 0.55 -17.71 -10.80
C ALA A 78 1.67 -18.30 -11.66
N ALA A 79 2.93 -17.97 -11.36
CA ALA A 79 4.11 -18.52 -12.02
C ALA A 79 4.56 -19.90 -11.47
N ALA A 80 3.78 -20.55 -10.59
CA ALA A 80 4.11 -21.82 -9.94
C ALA A 80 5.49 -21.87 -9.25
N SER A 81 5.97 -20.71 -8.78
CA SER A 81 7.30 -20.54 -8.15
C SER A 81 7.22 -20.15 -6.67
N ALA A 82 6.02 -20.16 -6.10
CA ALA A 82 5.78 -19.92 -4.68
C ALA A 82 6.25 -21.11 -3.84
N ASN A 83 6.87 -20.82 -2.70
CA ASN A 83 7.31 -21.82 -1.73
C ASN A 83 6.46 -21.74 -0.44
N ALA A 84 6.73 -22.62 0.53
CA ALA A 84 5.99 -22.66 1.78
C ALA A 84 5.99 -21.33 2.56
N ARG A 85 7.05 -20.54 2.49
CA ARG A 85 7.12 -19.22 3.16
C ARG A 85 6.20 -18.21 2.48
N ASP A 86 6.08 -18.27 1.15
CA ASP A 86 5.17 -17.40 0.41
C ASP A 86 3.71 -17.71 0.74
N LEU A 87 3.36 -19.00 0.86
CA LEU A 87 2.02 -19.42 1.24
C LEU A 87 1.68 -19.01 2.67
N ASN A 88 2.63 -19.11 3.60
CA ASN A 88 2.46 -18.60 4.96
C ASN A 88 2.29 -17.06 4.99
N ALA A 89 3.09 -16.33 4.22
CA ALA A 89 2.96 -14.88 4.10
C ALA A 89 1.59 -14.47 3.50
N LEU A 90 1.09 -15.23 2.53
CA LEU A 90 -0.25 -15.06 2.00
C LEU A 90 -1.31 -15.30 3.07
N GLN A 91 -1.24 -16.42 3.80
CA GLN A 91 -2.17 -16.72 4.89
C GLN A 91 -2.22 -15.60 5.93
N LEU A 92 -1.05 -15.16 6.42
CA LEU A 92 -0.93 -14.07 7.38
C LEU A 92 -1.55 -12.78 6.83
N THR A 93 -1.31 -12.48 5.56
CA THR A 93 -1.90 -11.30 4.92
C THR A 93 -3.42 -11.39 4.83
N LEU A 94 -3.95 -12.52 4.37
CA LEU A 94 -5.39 -12.73 4.22
C LEU A 94 -6.12 -12.65 5.56
N SER A 95 -5.50 -13.12 6.66
CA SER A 95 -6.07 -13.01 8.01
C SER A 95 -6.24 -11.57 8.51
N ARG A 96 -5.51 -10.60 7.95
CA ARG A 96 -5.61 -9.17 8.31
C ARG A 96 -6.68 -8.41 7.52
N LEU A 97 -7.07 -8.90 6.33
CA LEU A 97 -8.04 -8.23 5.46
C LEU A 97 -9.40 -7.96 6.12
N PRO A 98 -9.99 -8.86 6.94
CA PRO A 98 -11.25 -8.57 7.60
C PRO A 98 -11.21 -7.30 8.48
N SER A 99 -10.09 -7.06 9.18
CA SER A 99 -9.90 -5.85 9.99
C SER A 99 -9.87 -4.59 9.11
N VAL A 100 -9.14 -4.65 7.99
CA VAL A 100 -9.08 -3.54 7.02
C VAL A 100 -10.45 -3.20 6.46
N ILE A 101 -11.24 -4.21 6.07
CA ILE A 101 -12.60 -4.02 5.54
C ILE A 101 -13.49 -3.40 6.61
N SER A 102 -13.46 -3.91 7.84
CA SER A 102 -14.28 -3.40 8.95
C SER A 102 -14.03 -1.93 9.28
N ILE A 103 -12.83 -1.41 9.05
CA ILE A 103 -12.50 0.01 9.29
C ILE A 103 -13.04 0.90 8.18
N LEU A 104 -13.12 0.39 6.95
CA LEU A 104 -13.50 1.17 5.77
C LEU A 104 -15.01 1.12 5.46
N GLY A 105 -15.75 0.18 6.07
CA GLY A 105 -17.19 -0.02 5.85
C GLY A 105 -17.48 -1.23 4.98
#